data_AF-A0A951BFD6-F1
#
_entry.id   AF-A0A951BFD6-F1
#
_cell.length_a   1.000
_cell.length_b   1.000
_cell.length_c   1.000
_cell.angle_alpha   90.00
_cell.angle_beta   90.00
_cell.angle_gamma   90.00
#
_symmetry.space_group_name_H-M   'P 1'
#
loop_
_entity.id
_entity.type
_entity.pdbx_description
1 polymer ?
#
loop_
_entity_poly.entity_id
_entity_poly.type
_entity_poly.pdbx_seq_one_letter_code
_entity_poly.pdbx_strand_id
1 'polypeptide(L)'
;MTEIDEDLIEHDLARRLEQLIFDRLAQAYDQPAARRLARVGELVTLHGRMWQSLIRGDDVHGARLRQWLLQLVAQISVPVRIVWQADKTVLEELFAVVSERFRHSPQRLQAYCQSFERAARCLHDCESSPPPSSKRRPQPATPSLHANRLGSGGYAVQLLL
;
A
#
# COMPACT_ATOMS: atom_id res chain seq x y z
N MET A 1 -21.48 37.48 -11.47
CA MET A 1 -20.25 36.74 -11.16
C MET A 1 -20.69 35.43 -10.53
N THR A 2 -20.56 34.31 -11.25
CA THR A 2 -20.76 32.98 -10.67
C THR A 2 -19.57 32.72 -9.74
N GLU A 3 -19.80 32.70 -8.43
CA GLU A 3 -18.86 32.07 -7.49
C GLU A 3 -18.69 30.63 -7.97
N ILE A 4 -17.53 30.34 -8.52
CA ILE A 4 -17.17 28.97 -8.83
C ILE A 4 -16.86 28.34 -7.47
N ASP A 5 -17.66 27.36 -7.09
CA ASP A 5 -17.51 26.60 -5.86
C ASP A 5 -16.13 25.92 -5.85
N GLU A 6 -15.23 26.46 -5.01
CA GLU A 6 -13.84 26.02 -4.95
C GLU A 6 -13.74 24.58 -4.43
N ASP A 7 -14.63 24.19 -3.52
CA ASP A 7 -14.68 22.84 -2.97
C ASP A 7 -15.04 21.82 -4.05
N LEU A 8 -15.91 22.20 -4.99
CA LEU A 8 -16.27 21.38 -6.15
C LEU A 8 -15.07 21.15 -7.08
N ILE A 9 -14.22 22.17 -7.27
CA ILE A 9 -13.00 22.06 -8.09
C ILE A 9 -11.99 21.12 -7.41
N GLU A 10 -11.79 21.28 -6.10
CA GLU A 10 -10.84 20.46 -5.35
C GLU A 10 -11.29 19.00 -5.30
N HIS A 11 -12.59 18.76 -5.14
CA HIS A 11 -13.16 17.42 -5.17
C HIS A 11 -13.03 16.76 -6.56
N ASP A 12 -13.33 17.48 -7.65
CA ASP A 12 -13.15 16.95 -9.01
C ASP A 12 -11.68 16.65 -9.30
N LEU A 13 -10.77 17.52 -8.86
CA LEU A 13 -9.34 17.29 -9.01
C LEU A 13 -8.90 16.06 -8.22
N ALA A 14 -9.29 15.93 -6.95
CA ALA A 14 -8.93 14.78 -6.12
C ALA A 14 -9.35 13.46 -6.78
N ARG A 15 -10.58 13.41 -7.32
CA ARG A 15 -11.08 12.24 -8.05
C ARG A 15 -10.29 11.96 -9.33
N ARG A 16 -9.92 13.00 -10.09
CA ARG A 16 -9.08 12.85 -11.30
C ARG A 16 -7.69 12.34 -10.97
N LEU A 17 -7.05 12.88 -9.93
CA LEU A 17 -5.73 12.43 -9.48
C LEU A 17 -5.79 10.99 -9.00
N GLU A 18 -6.84 10.61 -8.27
CA GLU A 18 -7.08 9.21 -7.87
C GLU A 18 -7.15 8.29 -9.09
N GLN A 19 -8.01 8.61 -10.07
CA GLN A 19 -8.14 7.80 -11.27
C GLN A 19 -6.82 7.67 -12.03
N LEU A 20 -6.09 8.79 -12.20
CA LEU A 20 -4.78 8.80 -12.84
C LEU A 20 -3.78 7.87 -12.14
N ILE A 21 -3.72 7.92 -10.81
CA ILE A 21 -2.85 7.05 -10.01
C ILE A 21 -3.18 5.58 -10.31
N PHE A 22 -4.46 5.20 -10.22
CA PHE A 22 -4.86 3.81 -10.45
C PHE A 22 -4.58 3.34 -11.88
N ASP A 23 -4.84 4.16 -12.89
CA ASP A 23 -4.59 3.84 -14.29
C ASP A 23 -3.10 3.60 -14.55
N ARG A 24 -2.22 4.46 -14.00
CA ARG A 24 -0.75 4.30 -14.17
C ARG A 24 -0.19 3.13 -13.41
N LEU A 25 -0.70 2.87 -12.21
CA LEU A 25 -0.32 1.68 -11.46
C LEU A 25 -0.75 0.40 -12.19
N ALA A 26 -1.98 0.34 -12.70
CA ALA A 26 -2.45 -0.78 -13.50
C ALA A 26 -1.56 -1.00 -14.71
N GLN A 27 -1.24 0.06 -15.47
CA GLN A 27 -0.35 -0.02 -16.63
C GLN A 27 1.07 -0.49 -16.26
N ALA A 28 1.63 0.00 -15.14
CA ALA A 28 2.96 -0.37 -14.69
C ALA A 28 3.06 -1.85 -14.30
N TYR A 29 2.01 -2.40 -13.69
CA TYR A 29 1.95 -3.82 -13.29
C TYR A 29 1.40 -4.74 -14.38
N ASP A 30 0.87 -4.19 -15.48
CA ASP A 30 0.42 -4.96 -16.65
C ASP A 30 1.57 -5.39 -17.58
N GLN A 31 2.82 -5.35 -17.10
CA GLN A 31 3.99 -5.86 -17.82
C GLN A 31 4.05 -7.39 -17.78
N PRO A 32 4.63 -8.06 -18.80
CA PRO A 32 4.70 -9.53 -18.86
C PRO A 32 5.29 -10.21 -17.62
N ALA A 33 6.24 -9.53 -16.94
CA ALA A 33 6.86 -10.00 -15.72
C ALA A 33 5.90 -10.03 -14.50
N ALA A 34 4.88 -9.17 -14.49
CA ALA A 34 3.91 -9.03 -13.40
C ALA A 34 2.55 -9.66 -13.73
N ARG A 35 2.14 -9.72 -15.02
CA ARG A 35 0.88 -10.34 -15.49
C ARG A 35 0.65 -11.78 -15.05
N ARG A 36 1.72 -12.55 -14.79
CA ARG A 36 1.61 -13.96 -14.39
C ARG A 36 1.18 -14.16 -12.93
N LEU A 37 1.03 -13.07 -12.17
CA LEU A 37 0.77 -13.12 -10.74
C LEU A 37 -0.71 -12.84 -10.47
N ALA A 38 -1.39 -13.79 -9.81
CA ALA A 38 -2.80 -13.68 -9.43
C ALA A 38 -3.14 -12.48 -8.52
N ARG A 39 -2.13 -11.68 -8.11
CA ARG A 39 -2.23 -10.62 -7.09
C ARG A 39 -1.95 -9.21 -7.63
N VAL A 40 -1.93 -9.01 -8.95
CA VAL A 40 -1.71 -7.67 -9.54
C VAL A 40 -2.74 -6.65 -9.06
N GLY A 41 -4.01 -7.03 -8.95
CA GLY A 41 -5.06 -6.14 -8.42
C GLY A 41 -4.82 -5.70 -6.97
N GLU A 42 -4.29 -6.59 -6.13
CA GLU A 42 -3.93 -6.26 -4.75
C GLU A 42 -2.75 -5.28 -4.69
N LEU A 43 -1.72 -5.47 -5.55
CA LEU A 43 -0.61 -4.53 -5.68
C LEU A 43 -1.08 -3.14 -6.09
N VAL A 44 -1.89 -3.05 -7.14
CA VAL A 44 -2.44 -1.78 -7.64
C VAL A 44 -3.25 -1.10 -6.53
N THR A 45 -4.09 -1.84 -5.82
CA THR A 45 -4.92 -1.30 -4.72
C THR A 45 -4.08 -0.78 -3.57
N LEU A 46 -3.12 -1.57 -3.11
CA LEU A 46 -2.24 -1.19 -1.99
C LEU A 46 -1.38 0.02 -2.34
N HIS A 47 -0.83 0.03 -3.55
CA HIS A 47 0.00 1.11 -4.05
C HIS A 47 -0.81 2.39 -4.30
N GLY A 48 -2.03 2.29 -4.81
CA GLY A 48 -2.93 3.43 -4.97
C GLY A 48 -3.30 4.07 -3.62
N ARG A 49 -3.65 3.25 -2.63
CA ARG A 49 -3.94 3.73 -1.25
C ARG A 49 -2.74 4.41 -0.61
N MET A 50 -1.53 3.90 -0.86
CA MET A 50 -0.29 4.53 -0.40
C MET A 50 -0.17 5.95 -0.96
N TRP A 51 -0.33 6.13 -2.27
CA TRP A 51 -0.29 7.46 -2.90
C TRP A 51 -1.38 8.40 -2.38
N GLN A 52 -2.61 7.90 -2.21
CA GLN A 52 -3.69 8.70 -1.61
C GLN A 52 -3.34 9.20 -0.21
N SER A 53 -2.73 8.35 0.62
CA SER A 53 -2.28 8.72 1.96
C SER A 53 -1.24 9.83 1.91
N LEU A 54 -0.22 9.69 1.05
CA LEU A 54 0.85 10.65 0.91
C LEU A 54 0.37 12.01 0.38
N ILE A 55 -0.52 12.00 -0.62
CA ILE A 55 -1.09 13.24 -1.20
C ILE A 55 -1.95 13.99 -0.17
N ARG A 56 -2.63 13.25 0.73
CA ARG A 56 -3.41 13.84 1.84
C ARG A 56 -2.54 14.29 3.01
N GLY A 57 -1.22 14.05 2.97
CA GLY A 57 -0.28 14.42 4.02
C GLY A 57 -0.24 13.46 5.22
N ASP A 58 -0.84 12.26 5.11
CA ASP A 58 -0.68 11.20 6.12
C ASP A 58 0.55 10.36 5.80
N ASP A 59 1.71 10.93 6.13
CA ASP A 59 3.03 10.35 5.85
C ASP A 59 3.25 9.04 6.63
N VAL A 60 2.70 8.93 7.84
CA VAL A 60 2.86 7.74 8.70
C VAL A 60 2.08 6.55 8.11
N HIS A 61 0.83 6.76 7.71
CA HIS A 61 0.04 5.72 7.08
C HIS A 61 0.61 5.38 5.69
N GLY A 62 1.05 6.38 4.92
CA GLY A 62 1.72 6.18 3.63
C GLY A 62 2.98 5.32 3.74
N ALA A 63 3.87 5.62 4.69
CA ALA A 63 5.07 4.83 4.96
C ALA A 63 4.76 3.39 5.36
N ARG A 64 3.72 3.16 6.17
CA ARG A 64 3.28 1.80 6.53
C ARG A 64 2.78 1.01 5.32
N LEU A 65 1.97 1.65 4.46
CA LEU A 65 1.50 1.03 3.22
C LEU A 65 2.66 0.75 2.27
N ARG A 66 3.67 1.64 2.20
CA ARG A 66 4.90 1.42 1.42
C ARG A 66 5.67 0.19 1.91
N GLN A 67 5.86 0.04 3.21
CA GLN A 67 6.51 -1.15 3.78
C GLN A 67 5.75 -2.43 3.44
N TRP A 68 4.42 -2.41 3.55
CA TRP A 68 3.59 -3.56 3.20
C TRP A 68 3.66 -3.87 1.69
N LEU A 69 3.65 -2.84 0.85
CA LEU A 69 3.80 -2.99 -0.59
C LEU A 69 5.12 -3.67 -0.95
N LEU A 70 6.24 -3.21 -0.38
CA LEU A 70 7.55 -3.80 -0.63
C LEU A 70 7.65 -5.26 -0.14
N GLN A 71 7.01 -5.60 0.99
CA GLN A 71 6.91 -6.98 1.46
C GLN A 71 6.11 -7.86 0.49
N LEU A 72 4.96 -7.36 0.00
CA LEU A 72 4.13 -8.08 -0.96
C LEU A 72 4.87 -8.30 -2.28
N VAL A 73 5.53 -7.27 -2.79
CA VAL A 73 6.37 -7.30 -4.00
C VAL A 73 7.48 -8.34 -3.88
N ALA A 74 8.15 -8.41 -2.72
CA ALA A 74 9.17 -9.41 -2.46
C ALA A 74 8.59 -10.85 -2.45
N GLN A 75 7.42 -11.06 -1.83
CA GLN A 75 6.76 -12.37 -1.78
C GLN A 75 6.39 -12.92 -3.16
N ILE A 76 5.99 -12.05 -4.08
CA ILE A 76 5.57 -12.43 -5.44
C ILE A 76 6.68 -12.28 -6.48
N SER A 77 7.92 -12.04 -6.04
CA SER A 77 9.12 -11.92 -6.89
C SER A 77 9.01 -10.83 -7.97
N VAL A 78 8.26 -9.76 -7.70
CA VAL A 78 8.24 -8.58 -8.58
C VAL A 78 9.53 -7.79 -8.34
N PRO A 79 10.32 -7.45 -9.38
CA PRO A 79 11.50 -6.63 -9.21
C PRO A 79 11.14 -5.26 -8.61
N VAL A 80 11.80 -4.87 -7.51
CA VAL A 80 11.56 -3.58 -6.83
C VAL A 80 11.69 -2.38 -7.78
N ARG A 81 12.57 -2.45 -8.78
CA ARG A 81 12.70 -1.43 -9.84
C ARG A 81 11.39 -1.12 -10.58
N ILE A 82 10.46 -2.08 -10.69
CA ILE A 82 9.15 -1.85 -11.32
C ILE A 82 8.31 -0.94 -10.42
N VAL A 83 8.36 -1.13 -9.11
CA VAL A 83 7.68 -0.27 -8.13
C VAL A 83 8.21 1.16 -8.24
N TRP A 84 9.54 1.33 -8.29
CA TRP A 84 10.17 2.63 -8.46
C TRP A 84 9.81 3.32 -9.76
N GLN A 85 9.78 2.58 -10.86
CA GLN A 85 9.37 3.13 -12.14
C GLN A 85 7.89 3.56 -12.10
N ALA A 86 7.04 2.80 -11.42
CA ALA A 86 5.64 3.15 -11.21
C ALA A 86 5.52 4.43 -10.35
N ASP A 87 6.25 4.53 -9.23
CA ASP A 87 6.29 5.72 -8.37
C ASP A 87 6.68 6.97 -9.16
N LYS A 88 7.76 6.88 -9.94
CA LYS A 88 8.27 7.97 -10.77
C LYS A 88 7.23 8.42 -11.78
N THR A 89 6.63 7.47 -12.50
CA THR A 89 5.62 7.76 -13.53
C THR A 89 4.40 8.44 -12.93
N VAL A 90 3.89 7.94 -11.79
CA VAL A 90 2.77 8.55 -11.07
C VAL A 90 3.12 9.98 -10.65
N LEU A 91 4.30 10.20 -10.06
CA LEU A 91 4.72 11.52 -9.60
C LEU A 91 4.84 12.54 -10.75
N GLU A 92 5.46 12.14 -11.87
CA GLU A 92 5.62 12.98 -13.06
C GLU A 92 4.26 13.38 -13.65
N GLU A 93 3.32 12.44 -13.75
CA GLU A 93 1.99 12.73 -14.29
C GLU A 93 1.10 13.56 -13.35
N LEU A 94 1.17 13.29 -12.05
CA LEU A 94 0.51 14.13 -11.05
C LEU A 94 1.00 15.58 -11.13
N PHE A 95 2.32 15.76 -11.23
CA PHE A 95 2.92 17.09 -11.39
C PHE A 95 2.45 17.79 -12.67
N ALA A 96 2.40 17.07 -13.80
CA ALA A 96 1.93 17.62 -15.07
C ALA A 96 0.46 18.08 -14.98
N VAL A 97 -0.43 17.24 -14.43
CA VAL A 97 -1.86 17.56 -14.29
C VAL A 97 -2.09 18.76 -13.37
N VAL A 98 -1.43 18.80 -12.22
CA VAL A 98 -1.55 19.93 -11.28
C VAL A 98 -0.96 21.21 -11.87
N SER A 99 0.20 21.13 -12.53
CA SER A 99 0.86 22.28 -13.14
C SER A 99 -0.01 22.92 -14.21
N GLU A 100 -0.61 22.12 -15.09
CA GLU A 100 -1.52 22.62 -16.12
C GLU A 100 -2.79 23.22 -15.48
N ARG A 101 -3.38 22.54 -14.49
CA ARG A 101 -4.61 22.99 -13.84
C ARG A 101 -4.46 24.31 -13.10
N PHE A 102 -3.34 24.50 -12.39
CA PHE A 102 -3.09 25.66 -11.54
C PHE A 102 -2.04 26.61 -12.10
N ARG A 103 -1.79 26.59 -13.42
CA ARG A 103 -0.84 27.50 -14.09
C ARG A 103 -1.12 28.99 -13.83
N HIS A 104 -2.37 29.35 -13.54
CA HIS A 104 -2.80 30.71 -13.21
C HIS A 104 -2.97 30.96 -11.70
N SER A 105 -2.64 29.98 -10.86
CA SER A 105 -2.77 30.05 -9.39
C SER A 105 -1.47 29.59 -8.71
N PRO A 106 -0.39 30.39 -8.74
CA PRO A 106 0.93 29.98 -8.29
C PRO A 106 0.98 29.49 -6.84
N GLN A 107 0.18 30.09 -5.95
CA GLN A 107 0.10 29.69 -4.54
C GLN A 107 -0.45 28.25 -4.38
N ARG A 108 -1.49 27.89 -5.16
CA ARG A 108 -2.04 26.52 -5.14
C ARG A 108 -1.07 25.54 -5.75
N LEU A 109 -0.46 25.88 -6.89
CA LEU A 109 0.58 25.07 -7.49
C LEU A 109 1.71 24.78 -6.49
N GLN A 110 2.19 25.82 -5.78
CA GLN A 110 3.23 25.67 -4.76
C GLN A 110 2.81 24.71 -3.63
N ALA A 111 1.57 24.79 -3.15
CA ALA A 111 1.06 23.88 -2.10
C ALA A 111 1.06 22.41 -2.56
N TYR A 112 0.65 22.14 -3.80
CA TYR A 112 0.73 20.79 -4.36
C TYR A 112 2.17 20.34 -4.58
N CYS A 113 3.06 21.20 -5.08
CA CYS A 113 4.48 20.89 -5.23
C CYS A 113 5.10 20.48 -3.89
N GLN A 114 4.83 21.22 -2.81
CA GLN A 114 5.30 20.87 -1.46
C GLN A 114 4.75 19.51 -0.98
N SER A 115 3.52 19.18 -1.34
CA SER A 115 2.91 17.88 -1.03
C SER A 115 3.59 16.74 -1.79
N PHE A 116 3.89 16.95 -3.08
CA PHE A 116 4.63 15.99 -3.91
C PHE A 116 6.08 15.80 -3.46
N GLU A 117 6.78 16.88 -3.09
CA GLU A 117 8.12 16.79 -2.52
C GLU A 117 8.14 16.00 -1.20
N ARG A 118 7.12 16.21 -0.35
CA ARG A 118 6.97 15.46 0.90
C ARG A 118 6.73 13.98 0.64
N ALA A 119 5.83 13.65 -0.29
CA ALA A 119 5.59 12.28 -0.72
C ALA A 119 6.88 11.63 -1.24
N ALA A 120 7.64 12.33 -2.10
CA ALA A 120 8.91 11.83 -2.63
C ALA A 120 9.95 11.57 -1.54
N ARG A 121 10.08 12.47 -0.55
CA ARG A 121 10.95 12.25 0.63
C ARG A 121 10.53 11.01 1.42
N CYS A 122 9.22 10.86 1.69
CA CYS A 122 8.69 9.70 2.40
C CYS A 122 9.02 8.37 1.68
N LEU A 123 8.93 8.36 0.35
CA LEU A 123 9.30 7.20 -0.46
C LEU A 123 10.80 6.86 -0.34
N HIS A 124 11.66 7.88 -0.35
CA HIS A 124 13.11 7.72 -0.22
C HIS A 124 13.53 7.22 1.18
N ASP A 125 12.92 7.76 2.24
CA ASP A 125 13.23 7.38 3.62
C ASP A 125 12.85 5.92 3.92
N CYS A 126 11.79 5.43 3.29
CA CYS A 126 11.37 4.02 3.40
C CYS A 126 12.38 3.05 2.80
N GLU A 127 13.19 3.47 1.83
CA GLU A 127 14.22 2.64 1.19
C GLU A 127 15.49 2.55 2.02
N SER A 128 15.82 3.66 2.70
CA SER A 128 16.99 3.75 3.56
C SER A 128 16.78 3.05 4.91
N SER A 129 15.53 2.81 5.28
CA SER A 129 15.19 2.13 6.53
C SER A 129 15.46 0.62 6.41
N PRO A 130 16.29 0.03 7.29
CA PRO A 130 16.46 -1.42 7.31
C PRO A 130 15.09 -2.07 7.53
N PRO A 131 14.80 -3.24 6.92
CA PRO A 131 13.56 -3.94 7.18
C PRO A 131 13.42 -4.09 8.69
N PRO A 132 12.24 -3.83 9.27
CA PRO A 132 12.04 -3.97 10.70
C PRO A 132 12.54 -5.36 11.06
N SER A 133 13.63 -5.41 11.83
CA SER A 133 14.19 -6.66 12.29
C SER A 133 13.03 -7.43 12.89
N SER A 134 12.75 -8.61 12.35
CA SER A 134 11.70 -9.51 12.84
C SER A 134 12.02 -9.84 14.29
N LYS A 135 11.75 -8.92 15.21
CA LYS A 135 11.64 -9.20 16.64
C LYS A 135 10.57 -10.25 16.66
N ARG A 136 11.02 -11.50 16.86
CA ARG A 136 10.21 -12.71 16.93
C ARG A 136 8.87 -12.31 17.50
N ARG A 137 7.82 -12.42 16.68
CA ARG A 137 6.45 -12.43 17.20
C ARG A 137 6.52 -13.40 18.40
N PRO A 138 6.20 -12.98 19.63
CA PRO A 138 6.24 -13.89 20.77
C PRO A 138 5.45 -15.13 20.36
N GLN A 139 6.12 -16.28 20.34
CA GLN A 139 5.43 -17.53 20.03
C GLN A 139 4.25 -17.59 21.00
N PRO A 140 3.00 -17.79 20.51
CA PRO A 140 1.91 -18.08 21.42
C PRO A 140 2.37 -19.27 22.27
N ALA A 141 2.37 -19.10 23.60
CA ALA A 141 2.79 -20.13 24.52
C ALA A 141 2.05 -21.41 24.15
N THR A 142 2.78 -22.41 23.65
CA THR A 142 2.23 -23.75 23.43
C THR A 142 1.64 -24.20 24.76
N PRO A 143 0.33 -24.48 24.85
CA PRO A 143 -0.22 -25.06 26.06
C PRO A 143 0.46 -26.43 26.25
N SER A 144 1.26 -26.55 27.31
CA SER A 144 1.81 -27.83 27.74
C SER A 144 0.65 -28.79 28.01
N LEU A 145 0.44 -29.73 27.08
CA LEU A 145 -0.39 -30.90 27.32
C LEU A 145 0.33 -31.78 28.35
N HIS A 146 0.06 -31.52 29.63
CA HIS A 146 0.30 -32.49 30.68
C HIS A 146 -0.60 -33.71 30.41
N ALA A 147 0.02 -34.77 29.91
CA ALA A 147 -0.57 -36.09 29.82
C ALA A 147 -0.88 -36.59 31.23
N ASN A 148 -2.15 -36.53 31.63
CA ASN A 148 -2.66 -37.28 32.77
C ASN A 148 -2.73 -38.76 32.37
N ARG A 149 -1.70 -39.52 32.72
CA ARG A 149 -1.74 -40.98 32.86
C ARG A 149 -2.41 -41.34 34.19
N LEU A 150 -3.69 -41.69 34.16
CA LEU A 150 -4.41 -42.49 35.18
C LEU A 150 -5.59 -43.13 34.40
N GLY A 151 -5.92 -44.41 34.45
CA GLY A 151 -5.44 -45.55 35.20
C GLY A 151 -6.17 -46.79 34.67
N SER A 152 -5.58 -47.96 34.94
CA SER A 152 -6.10 -49.29 34.64
C SER A 152 -7.33 -49.63 35.51
N GLY A 153 -8.22 -50.49 34.97
CA GLY A 153 -9.37 -51.09 35.64
C GLY A 153 -10.59 -50.99 34.72
N GLY A 154 -11.11 -52.05 34.09
CA GLY A 154 -11.50 -53.34 34.67
C GLY A 154 -13.03 -53.44 34.58
N TYR A 155 -13.55 -54.65 34.35
CA TYR A 155 -14.97 -55.06 34.18
C TYR A 155 -15.51 -54.88 32.74
N ALA A 156 -15.63 -55.94 31.93
CA ALA A 156 -16.58 -57.06 32.00
C ALA A 156 -18.04 -56.59 31.93
N VAL A 157 -18.81 -57.15 30.97
CA VAL A 157 -20.20 -57.70 31.12
C VAL A 157 -20.91 -57.82 29.75
N GLN A 158 -21.21 -59.07 29.40
CA GLN A 158 -22.43 -59.65 28.76
C GLN A 158 -22.94 -59.11 27.41
N LEU A 159 -23.02 -59.92 26.34
CA LEU A 159 -23.98 -61.01 26.02
C LEU A 159 -25.29 -60.49 25.40
N LEU A 160 -25.66 -61.12 24.26
CA LEU A 160 -27.01 -61.25 23.67
C LEU A 160 -27.55 -59.94 23.06
N LEU A 161 -27.92 -59.83 21.78
CA LEU A 161 -28.57 -60.74 20.82
C LEU A 161 -28.28 -60.23 19.39
#